data_AF-A0A382Z2U4-F1
#
_entry.id   AF-A0A382Z2U4-F1
#
_cell.length_a   1.000
_cell.length_b   1.000
_cell.length_c   1.000
_cell.angle_alpha   90.00
_cell.angle_beta   90.00
_cell.angle_gamma   90.00
#
_symmetry.space_group_name_H-M   'P 1'
#
loop_
_entity.id
_entity.type
_entity.pdbx_description
1 polymer ?
#
loop_
_entity_poly.entity_id
_entity_poly.type
_entity_poly.pdbx_seq_one_letter_code
_entity_poly.pdbx_strand_id
1 'polypeptide(L)'
;MILPRLESFAAPAIAKAASTPKRFLALYVGHGFAVTPNDEHPSSDLSWYPRVIEDKLKFGPSMAAMQPLADKGKVSVFRGLDHPQVMSINGHSSADSFLTGSNPEGTTGSPSMDQVAAMAHGKATRFPSLVLGNEGGLGASGSSLTLSFNRSGRAIPSNNDLLAL
;
A
#
# COMPACT_ATOMS: atom_id res chain seq x y z
N MET A 1 -16.53 -3.37 -46.71
CA MET A 1 -16.03 -2.30 -45.83
C MET A 1 -15.15 -2.97 -44.78
N ILE A 2 -13.83 -2.86 -44.91
CA ILE A 2 -12.86 -3.55 -44.03
C ILE A 2 -12.59 -2.63 -42.84
N LEU A 3 -12.75 -3.17 -41.62
CA LEU A 3 -12.53 -2.44 -40.35
C LEU A 3 -11.07 -1.96 -40.22
N PRO A 4 -10.81 -0.78 -39.62
CA PRO A 4 -9.46 -0.31 -39.37
C PRO A 4 -8.71 -1.30 -38.48
N ARG A 5 -7.52 -1.73 -38.92
CA ARG A 5 -6.65 -2.63 -38.16
C ARG A 5 -6.16 -1.93 -36.90
N LEU A 6 -6.62 -2.39 -35.73
CA LEU A 6 -5.82 -2.78 -34.56
C LEU A 6 -4.49 -2.03 -34.21
N GLU A 7 -4.38 -0.72 -34.44
CA GLU A 7 -3.24 0.10 -33.95
C GLU A 7 -3.07 0.01 -32.41
N SER A 8 -4.08 -0.43 -31.66
CA SER A 8 -4.00 -0.66 -30.20
C SER A 8 -3.12 -1.85 -29.77
N PHE A 9 -2.64 -2.68 -30.72
CA PHE A 9 -1.66 -3.75 -30.45
C PHE A 9 -0.24 -3.38 -30.87
N ALA A 10 -0.04 -2.19 -31.46
CA ALA A 10 1.29 -1.63 -31.48
C ALA A 10 1.68 -1.43 -30.01
N ALA A 11 2.52 -2.34 -29.49
CA ALA A 11 3.20 -2.09 -28.24
C ALA A 11 3.80 -0.69 -28.42
N PRO A 12 3.43 0.32 -27.60
CA PRO A 12 4.18 1.56 -27.63
C PRO A 12 5.62 1.11 -27.52
N ALA A 13 6.46 1.48 -28.50
CA ALA A 13 7.88 1.24 -28.39
C ALA A 13 8.22 1.80 -27.02
N ILE A 14 8.44 0.92 -26.04
CA ILE A 14 8.68 1.33 -24.67
C ILE A 14 10.00 2.05 -24.84
N ALA A 15 9.94 3.38 -24.95
CA ALA A 15 11.09 4.22 -25.19
C ALA A 15 12.10 3.73 -24.19
N LYS A 16 13.23 3.20 -24.70
CA LYS A 16 14.19 2.41 -23.92
C LYS A 16 14.45 3.17 -22.64
N ALA A 17 13.79 2.76 -21.55
CA ALA A 17 13.72 3.61 -20.38
C ALA A 17 15.15 3.74 -19.89
N ALA A 18 15.65 4.97 -19.79
CA ALA A 18 17.05 5.21 -19.41
C ALA A 18 17.41 4.52 -18.08
N SER A 19 16.41 4.25 -17.25
CA SER A 19 16.49 3.47 -16.02
C SER A 19 15.19 2.71 -15.75
N THR A 20 15.26 1.61 -15.01
CA THR A 20 14.08 0.91 -14.48
C THR A 20 13.22 1.86 -13.64
N PRO A 21 11.91 2.03 -13.96
CA PRO A 21 11.02 2.87 -13.17
C PRO A 21 10.95 2.43 -11.71
N LYS A 22 10.94 3.40 -10.79
CA LYS A 22 10.64 3.14 -9.38
C LYS A 22 9.18 2.71 -9.25
N ARG A 23 8.91 1.73 -8.39
CA ARG A 23 7.57 1.22 -8.12
C ARG A 23 7.22 1.48 -6.65
N PHE A 24 5.94 1.73 -6.41
CA PHE A 24 5.38 1.85 -5.08
C PHE A 24 4.48 0.63 -4.80
N LEU A 25 4.59 0.07 -3.60
CA LEU A 25 3.73 -1.00 -3.13
C LEU A 25 3.22 -0.62 -1.74
N ALA A 26 1.91 -0.64 -1.58
CA ALA A 26 1.25 -0.59 -0.29
C ALA A 26 0.63 -1.96 0.01
N LEU A 27 0.85 -2.45 1.23
CA LEU A 27 0.27 -3.69 1.72
C LEU A 27 -0.47 -3.38 3.03
N TYR A 28 -1.71 -3.82 3.09
CA TYR A 28 -2.51 -3.78 4.31
C TYR A 28 -2.67 -5.21 4.83
N VAL A 29 -2.48 -5.37 6.14
CA VAL A 29 -2.68 -6.66 6.82
C VAL A 29 -3.81 -6.46 7.81
N GLY A 30 -4.97 -7.07 7.50
CA GLY A 30 -6.13 -7.04 8.39
C GLY A 30 -5.79 -7.65 9.74
N HIS A 31 -6.41 -7.13 10.81
CA HIS A 31 -6.12 -7.46 12.22
C HIS A 31 -4.75 -7.00 12.72
N GLY A 32 -3.96 -6.33 11.89
CA GLY A 32 -2.72 -5.67 12.29
C GLY A 32 -1.56 -6.66 12.49
N PHE A 33 -0.55 -6.18 13.21
CA PHE A 33 0.68 -6.92 13.48
C PHE A 33 0.89 -7.07 14.99
N ALA A 34 1.67 -8.08 15.38
CA ALA A 34 2.12 -8.21 16.76
C ALA A 34 3.05 -7.04 17.11
N VAL A 35 2.55 -6.06 17.86
CA VAL A 35 3.32 -4.92 18.34
C VAL A 35 3.44 -5.04 19.85
N THR A 36 4.68 -5.16 20.35
CA THR A 36 4.92 -5.17 21.79
C THR A 36 5.17 -3.75 22.31
N PRO A 37 4.55 -3.33 23.43
CA PRO A 37 4.64 -1.95 23.90
C PRO A 37 6.05 -1.53 24.31
N ASN A 38 6.85 -2.47 24.81
CA ASN A 38 8.18 -2.23 25.33
C ASN A 38 9.03 -3.52 25.27
N ASP A 39 10.28 -3.41 25.70
CA ASP A 39 11.26 -4.50 25.66
C ASP A 39 11.04 -5.54 26.77
N GLU A 40 10.33 -5.17 27.83
CA GLU A 40 10.00 -6.04 28.97
C GLU A 40 8.82 -6.99 28.67
N HIS A 41 8.09 -6.77 27.57
CA HIS A 41 6.99 -7.63 27.17
C HIS A 41 7.48 -9.08 26.98
N PRO A 42 6.81 -10.11 27.51
CA PRO A 42 7.26 -11.51 27.43
C PRO A 42 7.47 -12.06 26.01
N SER A 43 6.88 -11.41 25.02
CA SER A 43 7.00 -11.73 23.58
C SER A 43 7.67 -10.60 22.79
N SER A 44 8.54 -9.81 23.43
CA SER A 44 9.21 -8.67 22.79
C SER A 44 10.03 -9.05 21.56
N ASP A 45 10.53 -10.29 21.52
CA ASP A 45 11.20 -10.92 20.39
C ASP A 45 10.30 -11.09 19.16
N LEU A 46 8.99 -11.26 19.33
CA LEU A 46 8.03 -11.43 18.22
C LEU A 46 7.50 -10.11 17.65
N SER A 47 7.94 -8.97 18.17
CA SER A 47 7.54 -7.64 17.71
C SER A 47 7.76 -7.43 16.21
N TRP A 48 6.73 -6.89 15.53
CA TRP A 48 6.80 -6.44 14.15
C TRP A 48 7.83 -5.33 13.94
N TYR A 49 7.86 -4.37 14.85
CA TYR A 49 8.85 -3.30 14.80
C TYR A 49 10.22 -3.79 15.26
N PRO A 50 11.30 -3.44 14.54
CA PRO A 50 12.65 -3.74 14.99
C PRO A 50 13.00 -2.92 16.23
N ARG A 51 14.03 -3.39 16.93
CA ARG A 51 14.71 -2.61 17.98
C ARG A 51 15.92 -1.89 17.41
N VAL A 52 16.33 -0.83 18.10
CA VAL A 52 17.59 -0.14 17.79
C VAL A 52 18.61 -0.59 18.80
N ILE A 53 19.61 -1.33 18.35
CA ILE A 53 20.72 -1.82 19.18
C ILE A 53 22.00 -1.37 18.50
N GLU A 54 22.82 -0.59 19.21
CA GLU A 54 24.07 -0.02 18.68
C GLU A 54 23.84 0.72 17.34
N ASP A 55 22.84 1.61 17.32
CA ASP A 55 22.43 2.40 16.15
C ASP A 55 22.03 1.59 14.91
N LYS A 56 21.71 0.30 15.08
CA LYS A 56 21.26 -0.58 13.99
C LYS A 56 19.88 -1.14 14.27
N LEU A 57 19.06 -1.22 13.21
CA LEU A 57 17.79 -1.91 13.25
C LEU A 57 18.01 -3.42 13.41
N LYS A 58 17.41 -4.01 14.44
CA LYS A 58 17.42 -5.44 14.74
C LYS A 58 16.00 -5.97 14.72
N PHE A 59 15.71 -6.79 13.72
CA PHE A 59 14.42 -7.45 13.58
C PHE A 59 14.40 -8.77 14.36
N GLY A 60 13.26 -9.04 15.00
CA GLY A 60 13.00 -10.32 15.66
C GLY A 60 12.71 -11.45 14.67
N PRO A 61 12.51 -12.70 15.14
CA PRO A 61 12.30 -13.86 14.29
C PRO A 61 11.14 -13.73 13.30
N SER A 62 10.05 -13.06 13.70
CA SER A 62 8.87 -12.81 12.83
C SER A 62 9.19 -11.95 11.61
N MET A 63 10.27 -11.17 11.67
CA MET A 63 10.68 -10.21 10.63
C MET A 63 12.13 -10.41 10.18
N ALA A 64 12.72 -11.59 10.44
CA ALA A 64 14.12 -11.88 10.13
C ALA A 64 14.48 -11.67 8.64
N ALA A 65 13.51 -11.87 7.74
CA ALA A 65 13.67 -11.64 6.30
C ALA A 65 14.02 -10.18 5.95
N MET A 66 13.71 -9.22 6.82
CA MET A 66 14.02 -7.79 6.61
C MET A 66 15.45 -7.42 7.01
N GLN A 67 16.11 -8.22 7.86
CA GLN A 67 17.43 -7.90 8.39
C GLN A 67 18.49 -7.66 7.29
N PRO A 68 18.60 -8.48 6.23
CA PRO A 68 19.58 -8.25 5.16
C PRO A 68 19.37 -6.93 4.39
N LEU A 69 18.13 -6.43 4.33
CA LEU A 69 17.83 -5.13 3.71
C LEU A 69 18.18 -3.98 4.66
N ALA A 70 17.91 -4.15 5.94
CA ALA A 70 18.25 -3.18 6.97
C ALA A 70 19.77 -2.99 7.10
N ASP A 71 20.54 -4.08 7.12
CA ASP A 71 22.01 -4.05 7.18
C ASP A 71 22.63 -3.33 5.96
N LYS A 72 21.93 -3.33 4.81
CA LYS A 72 22.32 -2.60 3.59
C LYS A 72 21.83 -1.14 3.56
N GLY A 73 21.22 -0.65 4.64
CA GLY A 73 20.63 0.68 4.72
C GLY A 73 19.46 0.89 3.74
N LYS A 74 18.70 -0.18 3.43
CA LYS A 74 17.57 -0.15 2.48
C LYS A 74 16.20 -0.13 3.16
N VAL A 75 16.18 0.00 4.49
CA VAL A 75 14.95 -0.01 5.29
C VAL A 75 14.90 1.26 6.13
N SER A 76 13.75 1.91 6.12
CA SER A 76 13.40 2.97 7.05
C SER A 76 12.08 2.59 7.72
N VAL A 77 12.00 2.81 9.02
CA VAL A 77 10.84 2.46 9.84
C VAL A 77 10.23 3.74 10.37
N PHE A 78 8.94 3.92 10.13
CA PHE A 78 8.16 5.04 10.63
C PHE A 78 7.08 4.50 11.56
N ARG A 79 6.81 5.22 12.66
CA ARG A 79 5.77 4.92 13.65
C ARG A 79 5.13 6.22 14.14
N GLY A 80 3.92 6.14 14.69
CA GLY A 80 3.18 7.32 15.16
C GLY A 80 2.67 8.20 14.01
N LEU A 81 2.30 7.58 12.89
CA LEU A 81 1.70 8.26 11.73
C LEU A 81 0.17 8.33 11.84
N ASP A 82 -0.34 8.31 13.07
CA ASP A 82 -1.77 8.31 13.36
C ASP A 82 -2.40 9.64 12.90
N HIS A 83 -3.52 9.55 12.18
CA HIS A 83 -4.25 10.72 11.72
C HIS A 83 -5.37 11.07 12.71
N PRO A 84 -5.48 12.32 13.21
CA PRO A 84 -6.48 12.68 14.22
C PRO A 84 -7.93 12.34 13.83
N GLN A 85 -8.26 12.42 12.54
CA GLN A 85 -9.60 12.07 12.05
C GLN A 85 -9.90 10.57 12.05
N VAL A 86 -8.87 9.71 12.07
CA VAL A 86 -8.98 8.25 12.06
C VAL A 86 -8.88 7.71 13.49
N MET A 87 -8.19 8.41 14.39
CA MET A 87 -8.14 8.04 15.81
C MET A 87 -9.50 8.11 16.50
N SER A 88 -10.47 8.83 15.93
CA SER A 88 -11.83 8.96 16.47
C SER A 88 -12.79 7.83 16.09
N ILE A 89 -12.38 6.87 15.24
CA ILE A 89 -13.24 5.78 14.77
C ILE A 89 -12.75 4.41 15.25
N ASN A 90 -13.60 3.39 15.10
CA ASN A 90 -13.22 2.01 15.38
C ASN A 90 -12.07 1.55 14.48
N GLY A 91 -10.99 1.01 15.08
CA GLY A 91 -9.82 0.53 14.34
C GLY A 91 -10.15 -0.55 13.31
N HIS A 92 -11.19 -1.36 13.52
CA HIS A 92 -11.61 -2.38 12.55
C HIS A 92 -12.26 -1.78 11.29
N SER A 93 -12.68 -0.51 11.36
CA SER A 93 -13.30 0.22 10.24
C SER A 93 -12.32 1.16 9.55
N SER A 94 -11.02 1.07 9.86
CA SER A 94 -9.99 2.03 9.41
C SER A 94 -9.24 1.61 8.14
N ALA A 95 -9.59 0.48 7.51
CA ALA A 95 -8.92 0.01 6.29
C ALA A 95 -8.98 1.06 5.16
N ASP A 96 -10.13 1.71 5.00
CA ASP A 96 -10.40 2.78 4.03
C ASP A 96 -9.49 4.01 4.27
N SER A 97 -9.05 4.20 5.52
CA SER A 97 -8.19 5.31 5.93
C SER A 97 -6.71 5.04 5.66
N PHE A 98 -6.31 3.79 5.46
CA PHE A 98 -4.90 3.37 5.51
C PHE A 98 -3.99 4.15 4.55
N LEU A 99 -4.45 4.41 3.31
CA LEU A 99 -3.70 5.18 2.32
C LEU A 99 -4.23 6.59 2.10
N THR A 100 -5.33 6.96 2.73
CA THR A 100 -6.02 8.25 2.50
C THR A 100 -5.90 9.20 3.69
N GLY A 101 -5.63 8.69 4.90
CA GLY A 101 -5.73 9.44 6.15
C GLY A 101 -7.13 9.99 6.44
N SER A 102 -8.15 9.57 5.69
CA SER A 102 -9.50 10.16 5.75
C SER A 102 -10.40 9.36 6.69
N ASN A 103 -11.29 10.04 7.41
CA ASN A 103 -12.33 9.38 8.18
C ASN A 103 -13.37 8.75 7.20
N PRO A 104 -13.59 7.42 7.20
CA PRO A 104 -14.54 6.75 6.31
C PRO A 104 -16.00 7.08 6.63
N GLU A 105 -16.29 7.56 7.83
CA GLU A 105 -17.61 8.08 8.24
C GLU A 105 -17.78 9.57 7.89
N GLY A 106 -16.72 10.23 7.40
CA GLY A 106 -16.72 11.63 7.01
C GLY A 106 -17.36 11.87 5.64
N THR A 107 -17.66 13.14 5.35
CA THR A 107 -18.27 13.56 4.07
C THR A 107 -17.27 13.81 2.95
N THR A 108 -15.97 13.80 3.25
CA THR A 108 -14.89 14.11 2.31
C THR A 108 -13.78 13.07 2.41
N GLY A 109 -13.31 12.59 1.26
CA GLY A 109 -12.16 11.69 1.17
C GLY A 109 -10.99 12.31 0.41
N SER A 110 -9.78 12.01 0.84
CA SER A 110 -8.55 12.35 0.14
C SER A 110 -8.18 11.27 -0.89
N PRO A 111 -7.42 11.61 -1.95
CA PRO A 111 -6.80 10.58 -2.77
C PRO A 111 -5.88 9.69 -1.94
N SER A 112 -5.82 8.41 -2.30
CA SER A 112 -4.89 7.49 -1.66
C SER A 112 -3.46 7.72 -2.18
N MET A 113 -2.48 7.43 -1.32
CA MET A 113 -1.05 7.64 -1.63
C MET A 113 -0.58 6.87 -2.87
N ASP A 114 -1.09 5.67 -3.13
CA ASP A 114 -0.81 4.90 -4.35
C ASP A 114 -1.34 5.62 -5.61
N GLN A 115 -2.50 6.27 -5.53
CA GLN A 115 -3.04 7.02 -6.67
C GLN A 115 -2.28 8.33 -6.90
N VAL A 116 -1.77 8.97 -5.84
CA VAL A 116 -0.83 10.08 -5.97
C VAL A 116 0.46 9.63 -6.68
N ALA A 117 1.02 8.48 -6.29
CA ALA A 117 2.19 7.91 -6.94
C ALA A 117 1.91 7.52 -8.42
N ALA A 118 0.74 6.96 -8.72
CA ALA A 118 0.30 6.61 -10.07
C ALA A 118 0.20 7.86 -10.97
N MET A 119 -0.29 8.99 -10.45
CA MET A 119 -0.34 10.25 -11.21
C MET A 119 1.07 10.79 -11.52
N ALA A 120 2.00 10.68 -10.57
CA ALA A 120 3.36 11.21 -10.72
C ALA A 120 4.26 10.32 -11.61
N HIS A 121 4.10 9.00 -11.51
CA HIS A 121 5.05 8.03 -12.11
C HIS A 121 4.42 7.11 -13.15
N GLY A 122 3.08 7.06 -13.25
CA GLY A 122 2.37 6.07 -14.06
C GLY A 122 2.65 6.13 -15.55
N LYS A 123 3.06 7.30 -16.08
CA LYS A 123 3.45 7.45 -17.49
C LYS A 123 4.73 6.67 -17.85
N ALA A 124 5.54 6.30 -16.86
CA ALA A 124 6.76 5.51 -17.05
C ALA A 124 6.52 4.00 -16.96
N THR A 125 5.30 3.56 -16.70
CA THR A 125 4.94 2.15 -16.48
C THR A 125 3.81 1.72 -17.43
N ARG A 126 3.78 0.45 -17.83
CA ARG A 126 2.69 -0.09 -18.68
C ARG A 126 1.32 0.08 -18.03
N PHE A 127 1.25 -0.20 -16.73
CA PHE A 127 0.05 0.01 -15.91
C PHE A 127 0.40 1.07 -14.85
N PRO A 128 -0.31 2.20 -14.80
CA PRO A 128 -0.03 3.26 -13.84
C PRO A 128 -0.36 2.86 -12.40
N SER A 129 -1.29 1.91 -12.22
CA SER A 129 -1.72 1.38 -10.93
C SER A 129 -2.26 -0.04 -11.12
N LEU A 130 -2.01 -0.93 -10.16
CA LEU A 130 -2.66 -2.23 -10.03
C LEU A 130 -3.29 -2.30 -8.65
N VAL A 131 -4.62 -2.33 -8.61
CA VAL A 131 -5.39 -2.38 -7.35
C VAL A 131 -5.79 -3.83 -7.13
N LEU A 132 -5.20 -4.47 -6.13
CA LEU A 132 -5.36 -5.89 -5.86
C LEU A 132 -5.91 -6.11 -4.45
N GLY A 133 -6.76 -7.11 -4.31
CA GLY A 133 -7.39 -7.49 -3.05
C GLY A 133 -7.50 -9.00 -2.92
N ASN A 134 -7.66 -9.47 -1.68
CA ASN A 134 -8.10 -10.85 -1.40
C ASN A 134 -9.50 -11.11 -1.97
N GLU A 135 -10.34 -10.07 -1.96
CA GLU A 135 -11.65 -10.03 -2.58
C GLU A 135 -11.66 -8.93 -3.64
N GLY A 136 -12.49 -9.12 -4.68
CA GLY A 136 -12.64 -8.14 -5.76
C GLY A 136 -13.77 -7.15 -5.48
N GLY A 137 -13.63 -5.93 -6.01
CA GLY A 137 -14.66 -4.90 -5.96
C GLY A 137 -14.38 -3.80 -4.94
N LEU A 138 -15.44 -3.10 -4.53
CA LEU A 138 -15.34 -1.92 -3.66
C LEU A 138 -15.47 -2.27 -2.17
N GLY A 139 -16.28 -3.28 -1.83
CA GLY A 139 -16.76 -3.47 -0.46
C GLY A 139 -17.78 -2.42 -0.05
N ALA A 140 -17.85 -2.16 1.25
CA ALA A 140 -18.69 -1.13 1.85
C ALA A 140 -17.83 -0.16 2.69
N SER A 141 -18.36 1.02 3.01
CA SER A 141 -17.66 1.97 3.88
C SER A 141 -17.36 1.33 5.24
N GLY A 142 -16.11 1.42 5.71
CA GLY A 142 -15.64 0.76 6.93
C GLY A 142 -15.42 -0.75 6.80
N SER A 143 -15.56 -1.30 5.59
CA SER A 143 -15.30 -2.69 5.21
C SER A 143 -14.91 -2.76 3.72
N SER A 144 -14.03 -1.85 3.30
CA SER A 144 -13.60 -1.76 1.92
C SER A 144 -12.79 -2.99 1.51
N LEU A 145 -13.01 -3.44 0.28
CA LEU A 145 -12.21 -4.50 -0.35
C LEU A 145 -11.04 -3.92 -1.16
N THR A 146 -10.82 -2.61 -1.06
CA THR A 146 -9.77 -1.86 -1.75
C THR A 146 -9.10 -0.85 -0.81
N LEU A 147 -7.83 -0.55 -1.10
CA LEU A 147 -7.07 0.51 -0.43
C LEU A 147 -6.94 1.78 -1.29
N SER A 148 -7.42 1.73 -2.53
CA SER A 148 -7.15 2.74 -3.54
C SER A 148 -8.33 3.68 -3.74
N PHE A 149 -8.07 4.98 -3.67
CA PHE A 149 -9.07 6.05 -3.78
C PHE A 149 -8.56 7.12 -4.74
N ASN A 150 -9.36 7.45 -5.75
CA ASN A 150 -8.96 8.38 -6.81
C ASN A 150 -8.82 9.83 -6.31
N ARG A 151 -8.47 10.76 -7.21
CA ARG A 151 -8.31 12.20 -6.92
C ARG A 151 -9.48 12.87 -6.17
N SER A 152 -10.67 12.29 -6.22
CA SER A 152 -11.89 12.80 -5.59
C SER A 152 -12.29 11.99 -4.36
N GLY A 153 -11.40 11.14 -3.83
CA GLY A 153 -11.67 10.30 -2.66
C GLY A 153 -12.64 9.16 -2.92
N ARG A 154 -12.87 8.78 -4.19
CA ARG A 154 -13.77 7.66 -4.53
C ARG A 154 -12.98 6.36 -4.65
N ALA A 155 -13.47 5.31 -4.02
CA ALA A 155 -12.88 3.98 -4.06
C ALA A 155 -12.74 3.46 -5.49
N ILE A 156 -11.62 2.81 -5.76
CA ILE A 156 -11.30 2.12 -7.02
C ILE A 156 -11.40 0.62 -6.75
N PRO A 157 -12.20 -0.15 -7.51
CA PRO A 157 -12.41 -1.57 -7.21
C PRO A 157 -11.10 -2.34 -7.32
N SER A 158 -10.87 -3.21 -6.35
CA SER A 158 -9.76 -4.18 -6.40
C SER A 158 -10.08 -5.32 -7.34
N ASN A 159 -9.03 -5.94 -7.88
CA ASN A 159 -9.12 -7.20 -8.58
C ASN A 159 -8.54 -8.33 -7.71
N ASN A 160 -9.20 -9.48 -7.71
CA ASN A 160 -8.75 -10.71 -7.07
C ASN A 160 -8.51 -11.87 -8.06
N ASP A 161 -8.69 -11.64 -9.36
CA ASP A 161 -8.35 -12.55 -10.45
C ASP A 161 -7.24 -11.97 -11.32
N LEU A 162 -6.02 -12.43 -11.07
CA LEU A 162 -4.83 -12.02 -11.81
C LEU A 162 -4.76 -12.61 -13.22
N LEU A 163 -5.49 -13.70 -13.50
CA LEU A 163 -5.50 -14.33 -14.83
C LEU A 163 -6.42 -13.58 -15.79
N ALA A 164 -7.33 -12.76 -15.27
CA ALA A 164 -8.24 -11.93 -16.06
C ALA A 164 -7.68 -10.54 -16.44
N LEU A 165 -6.45 -10.19 -16.01
CA LEU A 165 -5.76 -8.92 -16.30
C LEU A 165 -4.88 -8.99 -17.55
#